data_AF-A0A7C7DFW3-F1
#
_entry.id   AF-A0A7C7DFW3-F1
#
_cell.length_a   1.000
_cell.length_b   1.000
_cell.length_c   1.000
_cell.angle_alpha   90.00
_cell.angle_beta   90.00
_cell.angle_gamma   90.00
#
_symmetry.space_group_name_H-M   'P 1'
#
loop_
_entity.id
_entity.type
_entity.pdbx_description
1 polymer ?
#
loop_
_entity_poly.entity_id
_entity_poly.type
_entity_poly.pdbx_seq_one_letter_code
_entity_poly.pdbx_strand_id
1 'polypeptide(L)' 'MNRYWENEKPIVAASGKNVLRWFPKAGRLQVSLPDWEDGEGRTRPGKTVTLDVEAMRESEDAETARAILADVLAALDLLH' A
#
# COMPACT_ATOMS: atom_id res chain seq x y z
N MET A 1 -5.05 16.87 -13.16
CA MET A 1 -5.61 15.56 -12.74
C MET A 1 -5.50 15.52 -11.22
N ASN A 2 -6.61 15.48 -10.49
CA ASN A 2 -6.57 15.44 -9.03
C ASN A 2 -5.93 14.13 -8.58
N ARG A 3 -5.13 14.17 -7.53
CA ARG A 3 -4.48 12.97 -7.03
C ARG A 3 -5.52 12.12 -6.32
N TYR A 4 -5.47 10.79 -6.49
CA TYR A 4 -6.50 9.91 -5.91
C TYR A 4 -6.57 10.05 -4.38
N TRP A 5 -5.44 10.24 -3.72
CA TRP A 5 -5.34 10.40 -2.26
C TRP A 5 -5.94 11.72 -1.72
N GLU A 6 -6.30 12.66 -2.58
CA GLU A 6 -7.03 13.88 -2.18
C GLU A 6 -8.55 13.64 -2.11
N ASN A 7 -9.05 12.61 -2.82
CA ASN A 7 -10.49 12.38 -2.99
C ASN A 7 -10.97 11.05 -2.37
N GLU A 8 -10.05 10.19 -1.96
CA GLU A 8 -10.34 8.91 -1.33
C GLU A 8 -9.56 8.77 -0.03
N LYS A 9 -10.28 8.47 1.06
CA LYS A 9 -9.68 8.11 2.35
C LYS A 9 -9.30 6.63 2.31
N PRO A 10 -8.03 6.25 2.57
CA PRO A 10 -7.63 4.86 2.53
C PRO A 10 -8.07 4.08 3.77
N ILE A 11 -8.13 2.76 3.62
CA ILE A 11 -8.10 1.82 4.74
C ILE A 11 -6.63 1.71 5.17
N VAL A 12 -6.36 1.89 6.47
CA VAL A 12 -4.99 1.99 6.99
C VAL A 12 -4.70 0.86 7.97
N ALA A 13 -3.56 0.21 7.81
CA ALA A 13 -3.00 -0.74 8.77
C ALA A 13 -1.54 -0.38 9.05
N ALA A 14 -1.18 -0.21 10.33
CA ALA A 14 0.18 0.10 10.75
C ALA A 14 0.71 -1.04 11.63
N SER A 15 1.86 -1.59 11.24
CA SER A 15 2.54 -2.66 12.01
C SER A 15 3.65 -2.13 12.93
N GLY A 16 3.78 -0.81 13.06
CA GLY A 16 4.91 -0.15 13.72
C GLY A 16 6.21 -0.13 12.91
N LYS A 17 6.34 -0.99 11.90
CA LYS A 17 7.46 -1.00 10.95
C LYS A 17 7.05 -0.65 9.52
N ASN A 18 5.81 -0.92 9.15
CA ASN A 18 5.24 -0.55 7.86
C ASN A 18 3.86 0.07 8.07
N VAL A 19 3.45 0.92 7.13
CA VAL A 19 2.08 1.44 7.03
C VAL A 19 1.53 1.07 5.65
N LEU A 20 0.44 0.33 5.64
CA LEU A 20 -0.32 0.00 4.44
C LEU A 20 -1.50 0.96 4.34
N ARG A 21 -1.70 1.53 3.15
CA ARG A 21 -2.88 2.36 2.83
C ARG A 21 -3.52 1.85 1.56
N TRP A 22 -4.70 1.27 1.70
CA TRP A 22 -5.46 0.73 0.58
C TRP A 22 -6.54 1.72 0.14
N PHE A 23 -6.50 2.11 -1.12
CA PHE A 23 -7.45 2.98 -1.80
C PHE A 23 -8.29 2.12 -2.76
N PRO A 24 -9.37 1.49 -2.28
CA PRO A 24 -10.15 0.53 -3.06
C PRO A 24 -10.78 1.11 -4.34
N LYS A 25 -11.28 2.35 -4.30
CA LYS A 25 -11.90 2.99 -5.48
C LYS A 25 -10.86 3.31 -6.55
N ALA A 26 -9.69 3.77 -6.13
CA ALA A 26 -8.59 4.08 -7.04
C ALA A 26 -7.78 2.84 -7.47
N GLY A 27 -7.98 1.68 -6.83
CA GLY A 27 -7.19 0.47 -7.08
C GLY A 27 -5.71 0.63 -6.71
N ARG A 28 -5.39 1.41 -5.65
CA ARG A 28 -4.00 1.73 -5.27
C ARG A 28 -3.67 1.23 -3.88
N LEU A 29 -2.57 0.48 -3.75
CA LEU A 29 -2.00 0.11 -2.46
C LEU A 29 -0.71 0.89 -2.25
N GLN A 30 -0.66 1.74 -1.22
CA GLN A 30 0.58 2.33 -0.77
C GLN A 30 1.17 1.51 0.38
N VAL A 31 2.47 1.27 0.30
CA VAL A 31 3.28 0.69 1.38
C VAL A 31 4.37 1.67 1.73
N SER A 32 4.47 2.05 3.00
CA SER A 32 5.47 3.00 3.48
C SER A 32 6.17 2.54 4.74
N LEU A 33 7.34 3.15 5.00
CA LEU A 33 7.92 3.20 6.35
C LEU A 33 6.94 3.87 7.33
N PRO A 34 7.18 3.79 8.66
CA PRO A 34 6.33 4.43 9.66
C PRO A 34 6.18 5.93 9.40
N ASP A 35 5.02 6.44 9.78
CA ASP A 35 4.76 7.87 9.73
C ASP A 35 5.65 8.59 10.75
N TRP A 36 6.01 9.82 10.41
CA TRP A 36 6.87 10.66 11.24
C TRP A 36 6.25 12.06 11.34
N GLU A 37 6.52 12.74 12.45
CA GLU A 37 6.11 14.13 12.63
C GLU A 37 7.20 15.06 12.11
N ASP A 38 6.82 16.04 11.30
CA ASP A 38 7.72 17.10 10.89
C ASP A 38 7.94 18.14 12.00
N GLY A 39 8.85 19.09 11.76
CA GLY A 39 9.13 20.16 12.73
C GLY A 39 7.96 21.11 13.01
N GLU A 40 6.86 21.01 12.25
CA GLU A 40 5.62 21.78 12.45
C GLU A 40 4.54 20.93 13.15
N GLY A 41 4.86 19.70 13.58
CA GLY A 41 3.94 18.77 14.25
C GLY A 41 2.95 18.10 13.29
N ARG A 42 3.18 18.16 11.98
CA ARG A 42 2.31 17.49 11.00
C ARG A 42 2.79 16.06 10.79
N THR A 43 1.87 15.12 10.84
CA THR A 43 2.15 13.74 10.45
C THR A 43 2.42 13.65 8.95
N ARG A 44 3.57 13.07 8.60
CA ARG A 44 4.01 12.85 7.23
C ARG A 44 4.18 11.34 7.00
N PRO A 45 3.78 10.84 5.82
CA PRO A 45 4.08 9.45 5.49
C PRO A 45 5.59 9.25 5.40
N GLY A 46 6.04 8.06 5.83
CA GLY A 46 7.40 7.60 5.55
C GLY A 46 7.64 7.44 4.04
N LYS A 47 8.86 7.05 3.66
CA LYS A 47 9.18 6.72 2.27
C LYS A 47 8.17 5.69 1.75
N THR A 48 7.50 6.02 0.65
CA THR A 48 6.30 5.30 0.17
C THR A 48 6.51 4.77 -1.24
N VAL A 49 6.06 3.55 -1.48
CA VAL A 49 5.87 2.96 -2.81
C VAL A 49 4.38 2.74 -3.04
N THR A 50 3.93 2.94 -4.28
CA THR A 50 2.53 2.67 -4.68
C THR A 50 2.50 1.52 -5.66
N LEU A 51 1.68 0.52 -5.37
CA LEU A 51 1.27 -0.54 -6.28
C LEU A 51 -0.04 -0.13 -6.97
N ASP A 52 -0.04 -0.23 -8.30
CA ASP A 52 -1.21 -0.10 -9.15
C ASP A 52 -1.85 -1.47 -9.34
N VAL A 53 -2.89 -1.78 -8.58
CA VAL A 53 -3.50 -3.12 -8.59
C VAL A 53 -4.21 -3.39 -9.91
N GLU A 54 -4.76 -2.35 -10.54
CA GLU A 54 -5.40 -2.48 -11.85
C GLU A 54 -4.37 -2.76 -12.94
N ALA A 55 -3.27 -2.02 -12.99
CA ALA A 55 -2.21 -2.29 -13.97
C ALA A 55 -1.57 -3.68 -13.78
N MET A 56 -1.41 -4.15 -12.53
CA MET A 56 -0.93 -5.52 -12.27
C MET A 56 -1.93 -6.60 -12.67
N ARG A 57 -3.23 -6.30 -12.71
CA ARG A 57 -4.26 -7.24 -13.15
C ARG A 57 -4.26 -7.42 -14.67
N GLU A 58 -3.86 -6.38 -15.41
CA GLU A 58 -3.95 -6.29 -16.86
C GLU A 58 -2.61 -6.51 -17.58
N SER A 59 -1.51 -6.66 -16.84
CA SER A 59 -0.19 -6.93 -17.41
C SER A 59 -0.07 -8.35 -17.96
N GLU A 60 0.88 -8.55 -18.88
CA GLU A 60 1.23 -9.88 -19.40
C GLU A 60 1.74 -10.81 -18.28
N ASP A 61 2.35 -10.25 -17.23
CA ASP A 61 2.85 -10.96 -16.04
C ASP A 61 1.86 -10.97 -14.86
N ALA A 62 0.56 -10.78 -15.10
CA ALA A 62 -0.45 -10.70 -14.03
C ALA A 62 -0.47 -11.95 -13.13
N GLU A 63 -0.19 -13.14 -13.69
CA GLU A 63 -0.15 -14.38 -12.94
C GLU A 63 1.05 -14.43 -11.97
N THR A 64 2.23 -14.00 -12.42
CA THR A 64 3.41 -13.86 -11.56
C THR A 64 3.18 -12.86 -10.44
N ALA A 65 2.55 -11.72 -10.72
CA ALA A 65 2.21 -10.72 -9.71
C ALA A 65 1.27 -11.29 -8.62
N ARG A 66 0.26 -12.07 -9.04
CA ARG A 66 -0.66 -12.76 -8.12
C ARG A 66 0.06 -13.80 -7.27
N ALA A 67 0.96 -14.59 -7.86
CA ALA A 67 1.74 -15.59 -7.14
C ALA A 67 2.60 -14.95 -6.04
N ILE A 68 3.32 -13.86 -6.35
CA ILE A 68 4.13 -13.12 -5.36
C ILE A 68 3.26 -12.62 -4.19
N LEU A 69 2.10 -12.04 -4.49
CA LEU A 69 1.20 -11.53 -3.45
C LEU A 69 0.63 -12.67 -2.59
N ALA A 70 0.30 -13.81 -3.19
CA ALA A 70 -0.15 -14.99 -2.46
C ALA A 70 0.94 -15.54 -1.53
N ASP A 71 2.18 -15.61 -2.00
CA ASP A 71 3.33 -16.05 -1.18
C ASP A 71 3.57 -15.13 0.01
N VAL A 72 3.46 -13.81 -0.19
CA VAL A 72 3.55 -12.83 0.91
C VAL A 72 2.44 -13.07 1.94
N LEU A 73 1.20 -13.30 1.52
CA LEU A 73 0.09 -13.57 2.44
C LEU A 73 0.31 -14.88 3.21
N ALA A 74 0.73 -15.95 2.55
CA ALA A 74 1.05 -17.21 3.20
C ALA A 74 2.16 -17.05 4.25
N ALA A 75 3.19 -16.26 3.96
CA ALA A 75 4.26 -15.95 4.92
C ALA A 75 3.78 -15.16 6.14
N LEU A 76 2.72 -14.35 6.00
CA LEU A 76 2.09 -13.64 7.12
C LEU A 76 1.23 -14.58 7.97
N ASP A 77 0.54 -15.55 7.37
CA ASP A 77 -0.32 -16.50 8.09
C ASP A 77 0.45 -17.54 8.90
N LEU A 78 1.70 -17.84 8.50
CA LEU A 78 2.63 -18.74 9.21
C LEU A 78 3.22 -18.15 10.51
N LEU A 79 2.89 -16.90 10.85
CA LEU A 79 3.37 -16.23 12.07
C LEU A 79 2.45 -16.44 13.30
N HIS A 80 1.56 -17.43 13.27
CA HIS A 80 0.70 -17.82 14.39
C HIS A 80 1.26 -18.99 15.19
#